data_AF-A0A7C4XYH9-F1
#
_entry.id   AF-A0A7C4XYH9-F1
#
_cell.length_a   1.000
_cell.length_b   1.000
_cell.length_c   1.000
_cell.angle_alpha   90.00
_cell.angle_beta   90.00
_cell.angle_gamma   90.00
#
_symmetry.space_group_name_H-M   'P 1'
#
loop_
_entity.id
_entity.type
_entity.pdbx_description
1 polymer ?
#
loop_
_entity_poly.entity_id
_entity_poly.type
_entity_poly.pdbx_seq_one_letter_code
_entity_poly.pdbx_strand_id
1 'polypeptide(L)'
;TSKLGAVIEQAIRSRGYKPVSNLTGHQVGRYLVHAGTSLPNVAHISFTKVRLGEAYAIEPFVTMQDAAGRVENSSEVTIFRFVKQKPLKNPYAKKLLEYIEKNFRTLPFAERWLKGVIPQEHFKEAFKELLTSKAVMAYPVFVEASGKPVAQAEHTVLIVEGGCLVLT
;
A
#
# COMPACT_ATOMS: atom_id res chain seq x y z
N THR A 1 17.81 6.47 4.07
CA THR A 1 16.45 7.05 4.14
C THR A 1 16.20 7.78 5.46
N SER A 2 17.03 7.60 6.49
CA SER A 2 16.95 8.27 7.81
C SER A 2 16.79 9.79 7.78
N LYS A 3 17.58 10.50 6.97
CA LYS A 3 17.51 11.98 6.87
C LYS A 3 16.15 12.46 6.39
N LEU A 4 15.53 11.75 5.44
CA LEU A 4 14.19 12.09 4.93
C LEU A 4 13.15 11.99 6.05
N GLY A 5 13.14 10.88 6.79
CA GLY A 5 12.20 10.69 7.90
C GLY A 5 12.34 11.73 9.01
N ALA A 6 13.58 12.14 9.33
CA ALA A 6 13.81 13.21 10.30
C ALA A 6 13.28 14.58 9.83
N VAL A 7 13.45 14.90 8.54
CA VAL A 7 12.93 16.15 7.94
C VAL A 7 11.41 16.16 7.96
N ILE A 8 10.78 15.05 7.56
CA ILE A 8 9.32 14.89 7.59
C ILE A 8 8.80 15.06 9.02
N GLU A 9 9.38 14.33 9.98
CA GLU A 9 8.98 14.39 11.38
C GLU A 9 9.10 15.80 11.97
N GLN A 10 10.21 16.49 11.73
CA GLN A 10 10.42 17.85 12.21
C GLN A 10 9.39 18.82 11.60
N ALA A 11 9.12 18.70 10.29
CA ALA A 11 8.14 19.53 9.60
C ALA A 11 6.73 19.33 10.16
N ILE A 12 6.35 18.10 10.50
CA ILE A 12 5.04 17.77 11.08
C ILE A 12 4.95 18.28 12.51
N ARG A 13 5.94 17.96 13.36
CA ARG A 13 5.93 18.32 14.79
C ARG A 13 6.01 19.83 15.04
N SER A 14 6.78 20.56 14.23
CA SER A 14 6.86 22.03 14.33
C SER A 14 5.53 22.74 14.08
N ARG A 15 4.56 22.05 13.48
CA ARG A 15 3.19 22.55 13.24
C ARG A 15 2.17 22.05 14.27
N GLY A 16 2.61 21.37 15.32
CA GLY A 16 1.73 20.87 16.38
C GLY A 16 0.95 19.60 16.02
N TYR A 17 1.44 18.82 15.05
CA TYR A 17 0.84 17.55 14.65
C TYR A 17 1.77 16.37 14.92
N LYS A 18 1.22 15.15 14.81
CA LYS A 18 1.94 13.90 15.02
C LYS A 18 2.06 13.10 13.73
N PRO A 19 3.26 12.63 13.34
CA PRO A 19 3.39 11.73 12.20
C PRO A 19 2.78 10.37 12.53
N VAL A 20 2.16 9.73 11.54
CA VAL A 20 1.80 8.30 11.65
C VAL A 20 3.05 7.48 11.38
N SER A 21 3.53 6.80 12.42
CA SER A 21 4.88 6.20 12.45
C SER A 21 5.02 4.89 11.67
N ASN A 22 3.95 4.10 11.55
CA ASN A 22 3.92 2.81 10.87
C ASN A 22 3.29 2.85 9.48
N LEU A 23 3.13 4.05 8.90
CA LEU A 23 2.91 4.26 7.46
C LEU A 23 4.09 5.02 6.89
N THR A 24 4.53 4.61 5.70
CA THR A 24 5.77 5.07 5.09
C THR A 24 5.58 5.18 3.60
N GLY A 25 6.23 6.16 2.97
CA GLY A 25 6.46 6.12 1.54
C GLY A 25 7.28 4.91 1.13
N HIS A 26 7.40 4.68 -0.17
CA HIS A 26 8.02 3.47 -0.69
C HIS A 26 8.62 3.64 -2.07
N GLN A 27 9.56 2.77 -2.42
CA GLN A 27 10.04 2.64 -3.79
C GLN A 27 8.93 2.08 -4.67
N VAL A 28 8.83 2.61 -5.89
CA VAL A 28 7.92 2.17 -6.93
C VAL A 28 8.73 1.49 -8.03
N GLY A 29 8.26 0.33 -8.47
CA GLY A 29 8.86 -0.45 -9.54
C GLY A 29 7.84 -0.76 -10.64
N ARG A 30 8.33 -1.28 -11.76
CA ARG A 30 7.46 -1.67 -12.88
C ARG A 30 6.51 -2.80 -12.44
N TYR A 31 5.20 -2.53 -12.45
CA TYR A 31 4.15 -3.40 -11.93
C TYR A 31 4.27 -3.76 -10.44
N LEU A 32 5.11 -3.06 -9.69
CA LEU A 32 5.31 -3.28 -8.25
C LEU A 32 5.12 -1.95 -7.54
N VAL A 33 3.95 -1.75 -6.94
CA VAL A 33 3.67 -0.53 -6.16
C VAL A 33 4.68 -0.39 -5.03
N HIS A 34 4.89 -1.45 -4.25
CA HIS A 34 5.88 -1.51 -3.17
C HIS A 34 7.10 -2.34 -3.59
N ALA A 35 8.18 -1.69 -4.01
CA ALA A 35 9.39 -2.35 -4.53
C ALA A 35 10.47 -2.64 -3.46
N GLY A 36 10.16 -2.49 -2.18
CA GLY A 36 10.95 -3.01 -1.06
C GLY A 36 11.67 -1.97 -0.20
N THR A 37 11.99 -0.78 -0.72
CA THR A 37 12.56 0.29 0.09
C THR A 37 11.47 1.16 0.69
N SER A 38 11.45 1.33 2.02
CA SER A 38 10.53 2.23 2.73
C SER A 38 11.16 3.59 3.03
N LEU A 39 10.33 4.64 2.97
CA LEU A 39 10.62 6.04 3.28
C LEU A 39 9.74 6.47 4.47
N PRO A 40 10.18 6.27 5.71
CA PRO A 40 9.32 6.52 6.87
C PRO A 40 9.13 8.00 7.17
N ASN A 41 8.03 8.27 7.88
CA ASN A 41 7.62 9.61 8.32
C ASN A 41 8.21 10.03 9.68
N VAL A 42 9.07 9.17 10.26
CA VAL A 42 9.77 9.38 11.52
C VAL A 42 11.26 9.15 11.38
N ALA A 43 12.04 9.81 12.24
CA ALA A 43 13.46 9.55 12.38
C ALA A 43 13.67 8.07 12.77
N HIS A 44 14.56 7.40 12.05
CA HIS A 44 14.93 6.01 12.30
C HIS A 44 16.35 5.79 11.79
N ILE A 45 17.02 4.76 12.29
CA ILE A 45 18.34 4.36 11.81
C ILE A 45 18.14 3.39 10.64
N SER A 46 18.65 3.74 9.46
CA SER A 46 18.62 2.90 8.27
C SER A 46 19.83 3.15 7.39
N PHE A 47 20.45 2.06 6.94
CA PHE A 47 21.56 2.07 6.00
C PHE A 47 21.11 2.10 4.54
N THR A 48 19.79 2.02 4.28
CA THR A 48 19.25 2.01 2.93
C THR A 48 19.43 3.37 2.27
N LYS A 49 20.03 3.38 1.08
CA LYS A 49 20.25 4.58 0.27
C LYS A 49 19.24 4.65 -0.87
N VAL A 50 18.83 5.87 -1.16
CA VAL A 50 18.09 6.22 -2.37
C VAL A 50 19.07 6.22 -3.54
N ARG A 51 18.76 5.56 -4.66
CA ARG A 51 19.68 5.46 -5.81
C ARG A 51 19.17 6.20 -7.04
N LEU A 52 20.10 6.60 -7.88
CA LEU A 52 19.85 7.22 -9.18
C LEU A 52 18.96 6.31 -10.05
N GLY A 53 17.96 6.89 -10.71
CA GLY A 53 17.02 6.19 -11.58
C GLY A 53 15.90 5.44 -10.87
N GLU A 54 15.88 5.42 -9.53
CA GLU A 54 14.77 4.83 -8.77
C GLU A 54 13.61 5.82 -8.62
N ALA A 55 12.38 5.30 -8.62
CA ALA A 55 11.18 6.07 -8.35
C ALA A 55 10.66 5.80 -6.94
N TYR A 56 10.12 6.83 -6.29
CA TYR A 56 9.60 6.74 -4.93
C TYR A 56 8.30 7.50 -4.76
N ALA A 57 7.37 6.90 -4.05
CA ALA A 57 6.26 7.57 -3.40
C ALA A 57 6.74 8.21 -2.09
N ILE A 58 6.60 9.52 -1.96
CA ILE A 58 6.81 10.23 -0.69
C ILE A 58 5.43 10.64 -0.17
N GLU A 59 4.98 9.97 0.89
CA GLU A 59 3.62 10.11 1.43
C GLU A 59 3.62 10.33 2.96
N PRO A 60 3.77 11.59 3.41
CA PRO A 60 3.59 11.93 4.80
C PRO A 60 2.14 11.73 5.26
N PHE A 61 1.97 10.98 6.34
CA PHE A 61 0.70 10.86 7.06
C PHE A 61 0.79 11.63 8.38
N VAL A 62 -0.18 12.49 8.63
CA VAL A 62 -0.26 13.31 9.85
C VAL A 62 -1.56 13.06 10.58
N THR A 63 -1.53 13.16 11.91
CA THR A 63 -2.69 13.08 12.78
C THR A 63 -2.59 14.08 13.93
N MET A 64 -3.61 14.12 14.76
CA MET A 64 -3.73 15.03 15.90
C MET A 64 -2.63 14.76 16.94
N GLN A 65 -2.23 15.80 17.68
CA GLN A 65 -1.19 15.70 18.69
C GLN A 65 -1.52 14.72 19.83
N ASP A 66 -2.80 14.58 20.16
CA ASP A 66 -3.35 13.68 21.18
C ASP A 66 -3.68 12.28 20.64
N ALA A 67 -3.50 12.03 19.33
CA ALA A 67 -3.76 10.73 18.71
C ALA A 67 -2.70 9.67 19.07
N ALA A 68 -2.95 8.40 18.76
CA ALA A 68 -1.96 7.34 18.97
C ALA A 68 -0.73 7.48 18.05
N GLY A 69 -0.88 8.04 16.85
CA GLY A 69 0.23 8.24 15.90
C GLY A 69 0.68 6.95 15.21
N ARG A 70 -0.24 6.00 15.10
CA ARG A 70 -0.08 4.72 14.41
C ARG A 70 -1.43 4.23 13.90
N VAL A 71 -1.41 3.44 12.84
CA VAL A 71 -2.61 2.77 12.33
C VAL A 71 -2.68 1.31 12.74
N GLU A 72 -3.88 0.78 12.78
CA GLU A 72 -4.20 -0.63 12.98
C GLU A 72 -5.10 -1.13 11.84
N ASN A 73 -5.12 -2.45 11.65
CA ASN A 73 -6.00 -3.08 10.68
C ASN A 73 -7.43 -3.08 11.22
N SER A 74 -8.38 -2.60 10.42
CA SER A 74 -9.80 -2.87 10.67
C SER A 74 -10.18 -4.26 10.14
N SER A 75 -11.41 -4.69 10.43
CA SER A 75 -12.00 -5.90 9.85
C SER A 75 -12.46 -5.72 8.39
N GLU A 76 -12.52 -4.47 7.90
CA GLU A 76 -12.94 -4.17 6.54
C GLU A 76 -11.81 -4.40 5.55
N VAL A 77 -12.12 -5.09 4.44
CA VAL A 77 -11.18 -5.40 3.37
C VAL A 77 -11.85 -5.12 2.04
N THR A 78 -11.23 -4.26 1.23
CA THR A 78 -11.76 -3.90 -0.10
C THR A 78 -10.71 -3.94 -1.20
N ILE A 79 -9.43 -4.06 -0.85
CA ILE A 79 -8.29 -4.05 -1.76
C ILE A 79 -7.55 -5.38 -1.65
N PHE A 80 -7.13 -5.91 -2.80
CA PHE A 80 -6.52 -7.22 -2.93
C PHE A 80 -5.38 -7.18 -3.93
N ARG A 81 -4.52 -8.20 -3.92
CA ARG A 81 -3.45 -8.37 -4.90
C ARG A 81 -3.23 -9.83 -5.23
N PHE A 82 -2.98 -10.11 -6.49
CA PHE A 82 -2.51 -11.42 -6.92
C PHE A 82 -1.12 -11.71 -6.35
N VAL A 83 -0.98 -12.87 -5.72
CA VAL A 83 0.30 -13.33 -5.16
C VAL A 83 0.96 -14.30 -6.12
N LYS A 84 0.26 -15.38 -6.48
CA LYS A 84 0.73 -16.43 -7.38
C LYS A 84 -0.39 -17.38 -7.76
N GLN A 85 -0.17 -18.13 -8.83
CA GLN A 85 -1.02 -19.26 -9.20
C GLN A 85 -1.07 -20.34 -8.12
N LYS A 86 -2.25 -20.94 -7.95
CA LYS A 86 -2.54 -21.99 -6.97
C LYS A 86 -3.50 -23.02 -7.56
N PRO A 87 -3.40 -24.30 -7.17
CA PRO A 87 -4.42 -25.28 -7.51
C PRO A 87 -5.72 -24.95 -6.77
N LEU A 88 -6.80 -24.75 -7.53
CA LEU A 88 -8.15 -24.44 -7.02
C LEU A 88 -9.12 -25.55 -7.41
N LYS A 89 -10.12 -25.81 -6.57
CA LYS A 89 -11.17 -26.80 -6.81
C LYS A 89 -12.35 -26.16 -7.55
N ASN A 90 -12.80 -24.97 -7.14
CA ASN A 90 -13.95 -24.31 -7.75
C ASN A 90 -13.61 -23.79 -9.16
N PRO A 91 -14.36 -24.17 -10.22
CA PRO A 91 -14.12 -23.68 -11.58
C PRO A 91 -14.28 -22.15 -11.71
N TYR A 92 -15.18 -21.54 -10.93
CA TYR A 92 -15.34 -20.09 -10.90
C TYR A 92 -14.18 -19.39 -10.21
N ALA A 93 -13.57 -20.01 -9.20
CA ALA A 93 -12.35 -19.49 -8.58
C ALA A 93 -11.19 -19.49 -9.58
N LYS A 94 -11.03 -20.56 -10.38
CA LYS A 94 -10.05 -20.61 -11.47
C LYS A 94 -10.26 -19.46 -12.47
N LYS A 95 -11.50 -19.31 -12.96
CA LYS A 95 -11.86 -18.24 -13.90
C LYS A 95 -11.59 -16.84 -13.32
N LEU A 96 -11.90 -16.61 -12.04
CA LEU A 96 -11.56 -15.36 -11.37
C LEU A 96 -10.05 -15.15 -11.27
N LEU A 97 -9.28 -16.16 -10.88
CA LEU A 97 -7.83 -16.05 -10.71
C LEU A 97 -7.13 -15.74 -12.05
N GLU A 98 -7.54 -16.42 -13.12
CA GLU A 98 -7.06 -16.17 -14.48
C GLU A 98 -7.38 -14.74 -14.92
N TYR A 99 -8.60 -14.27 -14.67
CA TYR A 99 -8.99 -12.89 -14.95
C TYR A 99 -8.12 -11.89 -14.16
N ILE A 100 -7.93 -12.14 -12.86
CA ILE A 100 -7.12 -11.28 -11.98
C ILE A 100 -5.67 -11.20 -12.46
N GLU A 101 -5.04 -12.34 -12.74
CA GLU A 101 -3.64 -12.39 -13.20
C GLU A 101 -3.48 -11.67 -14.55
N LYS A 102 -4.39 -11.94 -15.49
CA LYS A 102 -4.34 -11.34 -16.84
C LYS A 102 -4.49 -9.82 -16.80
N ASN A 103 -5.44 -9.30 -16.00
CA ASN A 103 -5.81 -7.88 -16.03
C ASN A 103 -5.01 -7.01 -15.06
N PHE A 104 -4.66 -7.54 -13.88
CA PHE A 104 -4.00 -6.74 -12.83
C PHE A 104 -2.54 -7.13 -12.65
N ARG A 105 -2.12 -8.32 -13.09
CA ARG A 105 -0.78 -8.87 -12.85
C ARG A 105 -0.48 -8.81 -11.36
N THR A 106 0.54 -8.05 -10.95
CA THR A 106 0.94 -7.85 -9.55
C THR A 106 0.41 -6.55 -8.93
N LEU A 107 -0.37 -5.75 -9.67
CA LEU A 107 -0.96 -4.52 -9.15
C LEU A 107 -2.16 -4.83 -8.23
N PRO A 108 -2.40 -3.99 -7.20
CA PRO A 108 -3.60 -4.10 -6.39
C PRO A 108 -4.87 -3.87 -7.22
N PHE A 109 -5.97 -4.50 -6.79
CA PHE A 109 -7.29 -4.36 -7.40
C PHE A 109 -8.37 -4.31 -6.32
N ALA A 110 -9.54 -3.76 -6.66
CA ALA A 110 -10.70 -3.73 -5.78
C ALA A 110 -11.69 -4.86 -6.12
N GLU A 111 -12.35 -5.43 -5.11
CA GLU A 111 -13.37 -6.49 -5.31
C GLU A 111 -14.48 -6.05 -6.27
N ARG A 112 -14.89 -4.78 -6.18
CA ARG A 112 -15.92 -4.19 -7.05
C ARG A 112 -15.59 -4.25 -8.55
N TRP A 113 -14.32 -4.36 -8.93
CA TRP A 113 -13.89 -4.47 -10.33
C TRP A 113 -14.11 -5.88 -10.90
N LEU A 114 -14.42 -6.87 -10.06
CA LEU A 114 -14.69 -8.24 -10.47
C LEU A 114 -16.17 -8.51 -10.77
N LYS A 115 -17.03 -7.49 -10.65
CA LYS A 115 -18.46 -7.59 -10.92
C LYS A 115 -18.69 -8.07 -12.36
N GLY A 116 -19.44 -9.16 -12.50
CA GLY A 116 -19.80 -9.74 -13.81
C GLY A 116 -18.76 -10.67 -14.45
N VAL A 117 -17.59 -10.88 -13.82
CA VAL A 117 -16.60 -11.85 -14.34
C VAL A 117 -17.11 -13.29 -14.25
N ILE A 118 -17.87 -13.58 -13.18
CA ILE A 118 -18.56 -14.84 -12.92
C ILE A 118 -19.99 -14.56 -12.43
N PRO A 119 -20.91 -15.55 -12.46
CA PRO A 119 -22.24 -15.40 -11.89
C PRO A 119 -22.19 -15.05 -10.39
N GLN A 120 -23.09 -14.15 -9.97
CA GLN A 120 -23.05 -13.52 -8.65
C GLN A 120 -23.23 -14.52 -7.50
N GLU A 121 -24.09 -15.52 -7.70
CA GLU A 121 -24.39 -16.61 -6.78
C GLU A 121 -23.16 -17.45 -6.41
N HIS A 122 -22.15 -17.49 -7.30
CA HIS A 122 -20.91 -18.24 -7.08
C HIS A 122 -19.76 -17.37 -6.54
N PHE A 123 -19.92 -16.04 -6.56
CA PHE A 123 -18.81 -15.11 -6.29
C PHE A 123 -18.21 -15.29 -4.90
N LYS A 124 -19.06 -15.32 -3.87
CA LYS A 124 -18.62 -15.37 -2.47
C LYS A 124 -17.75 -16.61 -2.18
N GLU A 125 -18.16 -17.78 -2.65
CA GLU A 125 -17.44 -19.03 -2.42
C GLU A 125 -16.14 -19.09 -3.23
N ALA A 126 -16.20 -18.69 -4.51
CA ALA A 126 -15.04 -18.65 -5.37
C ALA A 126 -13.96 -17.70 -4.83
N PHE A 127 -14.37 -16.49 -4.43
CA PHE A 127 -13.45 -15.49 -3.89
C PHE A 127 -12.87 -15.89 -2.53
N LYS A 128 -13.68 -16.53 -1.66
CA LYS A 128 -13.19 -17.12 -0.40
C LYS A 128 -12.08 -18.15 -0.66
N GLU A 129 -12.21 -19.00 -1.68
CA GLU A 129 -11.16 -19.97 -2.03
C GLU A 129 -9.85 -19.28 -2.47
N LEU A 130 -9.92 -18.17 -3.22
CA LEU A 130 -8.73 -17.40 -3.60
C LEU A 130 -7.95 -16.87 -2.39
N LEU A 131 -8.67 -16.40 -1.37
CA LEU A 131 -8.08 -15.89 -0.13
C LEU A 131 -7.51 -17.03 0.72
N THR A 132 -8.26 -18.09 0.97
CA THR A 132 -7.81 -19.20 1.83
C THR A 132 -6.66 -19.98 1.20
N SER A 133 -6.63 -20.11 -0.12
CA SER A 133 -5.50 -20.72 -0.87
C SER A 133 -4.26 -19.83 -0.94
N LYS A 134 -4.37 -18.55 -0.54
CA LYS A 134 -3.34 -17.51 -0.65
C LYS A 134 -2.89 -17.27 -2.09
N ALA A 135 -3.79 -17.49 -3.06
CA ALA A 135 -3.59 -17.06 -4.44
C ALA A 135 -3.71 -15.54 -4.56
N VAL A 136 -4.60 -14.97 -3.75
CA VAL A 136 -4.83 -13.54 -3.57
C VAL A 136 -4.55 -13.17 -2.11
N MET A 137 -3.97 -12.00 -1.90
CA MET A 137 -3.75 -11.38 -0.60
C MET A 137 -4.70 -10.19 -0.42
N ALA A 138 -5.19 -10.01 0.80
CA ALA A 138 -6.02 -8.89 1.22
C ALA A 138 -5.17 -7.76 1.82
N TYR A 139 -5.57 -6.51 1.56
CA TYR A 139 -5.11 -5.33 2.27
C TYR A 139 -6.29 -4.77 3.09
N PRO A 140 -6.26 -4.93 4.43
CA PRO A 140 -7.31 -4.38 5.28
C PRO A 140 -7.26 -2.85 5.26
N VAL A 141 -8.39 -2.23 5.56
CA VAL A 141 -8.45 -0.78 5.80
C VAL A 141 -7.62 -0.46 7.04
N PHE A 142 -6.76 0.55 6.93
CA PHE A 142 -6.00 1.07 8.05
C PHE A 142 -6.77 2.20 8.74
N VAL A 143 -6.88 2.13 10.06
CA VAL A 143 -7.52 3.15 10.89
C VAL A 143 -6.52 3.67 11.92
N GLU A 144 -6.52 4.97 12.19
CA GLU A 144 -5.72 5.54 13.28
C GLU A 144 -6.17 4.92 14.62
N ALA A 145 -5.24 4.44 15.44
CA ALA A 145 -5.55 3.55 16.56
C ALA A 145 -6.38 4.21 17.68
N SER A 146 -6.43 5.54 17.74
CA SER A 146 -7.30 6.30 18.65
C SER A 146 -8.56 6.85 17.95
N GLY A 147 -8.80 6.50 16.69
CA GLY A 147 -9.93 6.96 15.88
C GLY A 147 -9.84 8.42 15.46
N LYS A 148 -8.67 9.06 15.59
CA LYS A 148 -8.50 10.48 15.28
C LYS A 148 -8.34 10.68 13.77
N PRO A 149 -8.68 11.88 13.25
CA PRO A 149 -8.48 12.19 11.83
C PRO A 149 -7.03 12.02 11.38
N VAL A 150 -6.86 11.60 10.13
CA VAL A 150 -5.57 11.51 9.44
C VAL A 150 -5.66 12.35 8.18
N ALA A 151 -4.60 13.09 7.89
CA ALA A 151 -4.40 13.73 6.58
C ALA A 151 -3.15 13.14 5.92
N GLN A 152 -3.17 13.06 4.60
CA GLN A 152 -2.07 12.57 3.77
C GLN A 152 -1.92 13.47 2.54
N ALA A 153 -0.67 13.62 2.10
CA ALA A 153 -0.32 14.13 0.79
C ALA A 153 0.76 13.24 0.20
N GLU A 154 0.79 13.09 -1.12
CA GLU A 154 1.73 12.19 -1.77
C GLU A 154 2.19 12.73 -3.11
N HIS A 155 3.49 12.58 -3.37
CA HIS A 155 4.05 12.76 -4.71
C HIS A 155 4.92 11.57 -5.09
N THR A 156 4.90 11.23 -6.38
CA THR A 156 5.90 10.33 -6.97
C THR A 156 7.08 11.14 -7.49
N VAL A 157 8.28 10.75 -7.10
CA VAL A 157 9.53 11.38 -7.56
C VAL A 157 10.43 10.37 -8.27
N LEU A 158 11.15 10.83 -9.30
CA LEU A 158 12.24 10.10 -9.94
C LEU A 158 13.57 10.69 -9.51
N ILE A 159 14.48 9.86 -9.02
CA ILE A 159 15.82 10.32 -8.61
C ILE A 159 16.69 10.50 -9.84
N VAL A 160 17.22 11.71 -9.99
CA VAL A 160 18.08 12.11 -11.12
C VAL A 160 19.39 12.68 -10.58
N GLU A 161 20.33 12.95 -11.48
CA GLU A 161 21.58 13.58 -11.09
C GLU A 161 21.30 14.97 -10.49
N GLY A 162 21.91 15.27 -9.34
CA GLY A 162 21.72 16.54 -8.63
C GLY A 162 20.39 16.71 -7.87
N GLY A 163 19.47 15.74 -7.89
CA GLY A 163 18.21 15.86 -7.14
C GLY A 163 17.13 14.85 -7.52
N CYS A 164 15.90 15.34 -7.69
CA CYS A 164 14.75 14.54 -8.10
C CYS A 164 13.80 15.34 -9.01
N LEU A 165 13.13 14.65 -9.92
CA LEU A 165 12.00 15.17 -10.67
C LEU A 165 10.70 14.78 -9.96
N VAL A 166 9.82 15.74 -9.74
CA VAL A 166 8.48 15.51 -9.20
C VAL A 166 7.55 15.20 -10.37
N LEU A 167 6.95 14.01 -10.39
CA LEU A 167 6.18 13.51 -11.54
C LEU A 167 4.68 13.78 -11.45
N THR A 168 4.16 13.96 -10.24
CA THR A 168 2.75 14.23 -9.95
C THR A 168 2.58 15.56 -9.27
#